data_AF-X0VYM6-F1
#
_entry.id   AF-X0VYM6-F1
#
_cell.length_a   1.000
_cell.length_b   1.000
_cell.length_c   1.000
_cell.angle_alpha   90.00
_cell.angle_beta   90.00
_cell.angle_gamma   90.00
#
_symmetry.space_group_name_H-M   'P 1'
#
loop_
_entity.id
_entity.type
_entity.pdbx_description
1 polymer ?
#
loop_
_entity_poly.entity_id
_entity_poly.type
_entity_poly.pdbx_seq_one_letter_code
_entity_poly.pdbx_strand_id
1 'polypeptide(L)'
;LTGTQPNENDPREAKNPYNIGLGEESIVGHQVRLWRSKDLIQWESLGPIYTVDDTMKAKSGKKIAKRLIWAPEVHWLADKGCWALVHCPKKHSSLALTSGSELQGPWTHPMAGNMGQRHDPSIFTDDDGTRYLLWDNTFIAPLNDSLTGYTAEPVRIDPAGSRPGPDDKPISHIGHEGATMIKVGGKYVHLGTAWSTDQGRKGSYNLYYCVADKITGPYGPRKFAGRFLGHGTPFKDMNGQWWCTAFFNGNAPPESRDDIVSRN
;
A
#
# COMPACT_ATOMS: atom_id res chain seq x y z
N LEU A 1 7.94 2.34 3.68
CA LEU A 1 6.87 3.36 3.54
C LEU A 1 6.42 3.39 2.08
N THR A 2 5.13 3.61 1.85
CA THR A 2 4.50 3.56 0.52
C THR A 2 4.49 4.90 -0.21
N GLY A 3 4.38 4.87 -1.53
CA GLY A 3 4.13 6.05 -2.34
C GLY A 3 4.57 5.88 -3.79
N THR A 4 3.69 6.28 -4.71
CA THR A 4 4.02 6.31 -6.13
C THR A 4 4.75 7.60 -6.46
N GLN A 5 5.97 7.51 -6.98
CA GLN A 5 6.89 8.65 -7.16
C GLN A 5 7.33 8.85 -8.61
N PRO A 6 7.76 10.06 -8.99
CA PRO A 6 8.45 10.30 -10.26
C PRO A 6 9.82 9.62 -10.31
N ASN A 7 10.41 9.56 -11.51
CA ASN A 7 11.82 9.22 -11.63
C ASN A 7 12.68 10.29 -10.94
N GLU A 8 13.83 9.88 -10.44
CA GLU A 8 14.83 10.79 -9.89
C GLU A 8 15.30 11.72 -11.00
N ASN A 9 15.44 13.00 -10.67
CA ASN A 9 15.79 14.07 -11.61
C ASN A 9 14.76 14.30 -12.72
N ASP A 10 13.50 13.86 -12.57
CA ASP A 10 12.45 14.26 -13.51
C ASP A 10 12.25 15.78 -13.42
N PRO A 11 12.49 16.55 -14.51
CA PRO A 11 12.44 18.01 -14.46
C PRO A 11 11.04 18.55 -14.13
N ARG A 12 10.00 17.71 -14.25
CA ARG A 12 8.62 18.07 -13.89
C ARG A 12 8.40 18.07 -12.38
N GLU A 13 9.23 17.35 -11.60
CA GLU A 13 9.17 17.35 -10.13
C GLU A 13 9.38 18.76 -9.56
N ALA A 14 10.26 19.57 -10.16
CA ALA A 14 10.48 20.96 -9.75
C ALA A 14 9.24 21.85 -9.90
N LYS A 15 8.35 21.52 -10.84
CA LYS A 15 7.08 22.24 -11.08
C LYS A 15 5.92 21.62 -10.29
N ASN A 16 5.99 20.33 -10.02
CA ASN A 16 4.94 19.55 -9.36
C ASN A 16 5.56 18.53 -8.39
N PRO A 17 6.03 18.98 -7.22
CA PRO A 17 6.77 18.13 -6.28
C PRO A 17 5.90 17.03 -5.65
N TYR A 18 4.57 17.18 -5.71
CA TYR A 18 3.62 16.23 -5.11
C TYR A 18 2.98 15.31 -6.15
N ASN A 19 3.37 15.40 -7.43
CA ASN A 19 2.73 14.67 -8.52
C ASN A 19 1.19 14.79 -8.47
N ILE A 20 0.68 16.03 -8.43
CA ILE A 20 -0.77 16.31 -8.38
C ILE A 20 -1.54 15.84 -9.64
N GLY A 21 -0.83 15.40 -10.68
CA GLY A 21 -1.41 14.91 -11.93
C GLY A 21 -1.96 13.49 -11.78
N LEU A 22 -3.25 13.33 -12.04
CA LEU A 22 -3.91 12.02 -12.12
C LEU A 22 -4.14 11.65 -13.60
N GLY A 23 -3.92 10.39 -13.99
CA GLY A 23 -4.11 9.96 -15.39
C GLY A 23 -2.93 10.33 -16.28
N GLU A 24 -3.18 10.91 -17.45
CA GLU A 24 -2.14 11.21 -18.46
C GLU A 24 -1.15 12.30 -18.02
N GLU A 25 -1.54 13.17 -17.09
CA GLU A 25 -0.66 14.19 -16.50
C GLU A 25 0.23 13.65 -15.39
N SER A 26 0.04 12.38 -15.01
CA SER A 26 0.80 11.76 -13.94
C SER A 26 2.25 11.57 -14.36
N ILE A 27 3.18 12.01 -13.50
CA ILE A 27 4.62 11.91 -13.75
C ILE A 27 5.25 10.69 -13.09
N VAL A 28 4.44 9.69 -12.76
CA VAL A 28 4.87 8.46 -12.10
C VAL A 28 5.98 7.77 -12.88
N GLY A 29 7.01 7.40 -12.15
CA GLY A 29 8.22 6.80 -12.66
C GLY A 29 8.19 5.27 -12.72
N HIS A 30 9.34 4.74 -13.09
CA HIS A 30 9.62 3.31 -13.25
C HIS A 30 10.56 2.78 -12.16
N GLN A 31 10.65 3.49 -11.04
CA GLN A 31 11.59 3.22 -9.96
C GLN A 31 10.98 3.45 -8.58
N VAL A 32 11.57 2.79 -7.58
CA VAL A 32 11.35 3.04 -6.16
C VAL A 32 12.52 3.88 -5.67
N ARG A 33 12.22 5.06 -5.15
CA ARG A 33 13.18 5.95 -4.49
C ARG A 33 13.08 5.77 -2.98
N LEU A 34 14.20 5.91 -2.29
CA LEU A 34 14.28 5.75 -0.85
C LEU A 34 14.68 7.05 -0.17
N TRP A 35 14.04 7.33 0.95
CA TRP A 35 14.44 8.39 1.86
C TRP A 35 14.61 7.83 3.26
N ARG A 36 15.54 8.40 4.03
CA ARG A 36 15.72 8.12 5.45
C ARG A 36 15.60 9.39 6.28
N SER A 37 15.10 9.24 7.49
CA SER A 37 15.01 10.31 8.47
C SER A 37 15.23 9.74 9.88
N LYS A 38 15.83 10.55 10.74
CA LYS A 38 15.99 10.24 12.17
C LYS A 38 14.90 10.88 13.04
N ASP A 39 14.24 11.92 12.53
CA ASP A 39 13.31 12.77 13.27
C ASP A 39 11.94 12.90 12.59
N LEU A 40 11.74 12.24 11.44
CA LEU A 40 10.58 12.31 10.56
C LEU A 40 10.31 13.69 9.96
N ILE A 41 11.23 14.65 10.15
CA ILE A 41 11.14 16.03 9.68
C ILE A 41 12.15 16.25 8.55
N GLN A 42 13.42 15.94 8.81
CA GLN A 42 14.51 16.07 7.84
C GLN A 42 14.72 14.73 7.14
N TRP A 43 14.60 14.74 5.81
CA TRP A 43 14.69 13.54 4.99
C TRP A 43 15.86 13.63 4.01
N GLU A 44 16.72 12.61 4.04
CA GLU A 44 17.82 12.43 3.10
C GLU A 44 17.39 11.46 2.00
N SER A 45 17.51 11.88 0.74
CA SER A 45 17.33 10.98 -0.40
C SER A 45 18.50 10.01 -0.49
N LEU A 46 18.19 8.72 -0.63
CA LEU A 46 19.15 7.65 -0.92
C LEU A 46 19.09 7.22 -2.40
N GLY A 47 18.29 7.92 -3.21
CA GLY A 47 18.15 7.66 -4.64
C GLY A 47 17.30 6.42 -4.96
N PRO A 48 17.33 5.97 -6.22
CA PRO A 48 16.60 4.78 -6.67
C PRO A 48 17.25 3.49 -6.16
N ILE A 49 16.44 2.64 -5.53
CA ILE A 49 16.88 1.33 -5.00
C ILE A 49 16.39 0.15 -5.85
N TYR A 50 15.33 0.36 -6.63
CA TYR A 50 14.65 -0.68 -7.39
C TYR A 50 14.00 -0.09 -8.64
N THR A 51 14.04 -0.80 -9.76
CA THR A 51 13.45 -0.36 -11.03
C THR A 51 12.55 -1.42 -11.65
N VAL A 52 11.82 -1.06 -12.71
CA VAL A 52 11.03 -2.02 -13.50
C VAL A 52 11.90 -3.19 -14.01
N ASP A 53 13.19 -2.98 -14.27
CA ASP A 53 14.11 -4.04 -14.73
C ASP A 53 14.51 -5.02 -13.63
N ASP A 54 14.25 -4.67 -12.37
CA ASP A 54 14.42 -5.54 -11.22
C ASP A 54 13.23 -6.45 -10.97
N THR A 55 12.10 -6.22 -11.64
CA THR A 55 10.88 -7.03 -11.48
C THR A 55 11.06 -8.45 -11.98
N MET A 56 10.40 -9.41 -11.32
CA MET A 56 10.36 -10.80 -11.79
C MET A 56 9.92 -10.90 -13.26
N LYS A 57 8.97 -10.05 -13.67
CA LYS A 57 8.49 -10.05 -15.05
C LYS A 57 9.60 -9.63 -16.03
N ALA A 58 10.34 -8.56 -15.74
CA ALA A 58 11.45 -8.13 -16.57
C ALA A 58 12.57 -9.18 -16.61
N LYS A 59 12.94 -9.76 -15.46
CA LYS A 59 13.94 -10.84 -15.39
C LYS A 59 13.53 -12.11 -16.15
N SER A 60 12.23 -12.36 -16.33
CA SER A 60 11.71 -13.46 -17.16
C SER A 60 11.74 -13.18 -18.67
N GLY A 61 12.28 -12.03 -19.11
CA GLY A 61 12.33 -11.62 -20.52
C GLY A 61 10.99 -11.14 -21.10
N LYS A 62 9.93 -11.03 -20.28
CA LYS A 62 8.61 -10.61 -20.73
C LYS A 62 8.53 -9.09 -20.87
N LYS A 63 7.94 -8.62 -21.98
CA LYS A 63 7.72 -7.18 -22.23
C LYS A 63 6.78 -6.56 -21.19
N ILE A 64 7.15 -5.38 -20.70
CA ILE A 64 6.34 -4.55 -19.80
C ILE A 64 5.90 -3.31 -20.58
N ALA A 65 4.60 -3.26 -20.93
CA ALA A 65 4.06 -2.21 -21.80
C ALA A 65 4.09 -0.82 -21.15
N LYS A 66 3.62 -0.72 -19.89
CA LYS A 66 3.72 0.49 -19.08
C LYS A 66 4.78 0.25 -18.01
N ARG A 67 5.96 0.85 -18.21
CA ARG A 67 7.07 0.77 -17.26
C ARG A 67 6.82 1.76 -16.12
N LEU A 68 5.97 1.37 -15.18
CA LEU A 68 5.63 2.16 -14.00
C LEU A 68 5.80 1.29 -12.76
N ILE A 69 6.10 1.91 -11.62
CA ILE A 69 6.00 1.29 -10.30
C ILE A 69 5.03 2.09 -9.45
N TRP A 70 4.03 1.42 -8.90
CA TRP A 70 2.97 1.97 -8.06
C TRP A 70 3.02 1.33 -6.68
N ALA A 71 2.66 2.13 -5.66
CA ALA A 71 2.48 1.70 -4.28
C ALA A 71 3.55 0.71 -3.77
N PRO A 72 4.85 1.02 -3.93
CA PRO A 72 5.89 0.14 -3.41
C PRO A 72 5.90 0.18 -1.88
N GLU A 73 5.97 -0.96 -1.22
CA GLU A 73 6.23 -1.06 0.22
C GLU A 73 7.53 -1.81 0.47
N VAL A 74 8.25 -1.41 1.52
CA VAL A 74 9.44 -2.10 2.02
C VAL A 74 9.21 -2.51 3.47
N HIS A 75 9.58 -3.75 3.79
CA HIS A 75 9.34 -4.41 5.06
C HIS A 75 10.62 -5.07 5.54
N TRP A 76 11.07 -4.76 6.76
CA TRP A 76 12.22 -5.44 7.36
C TRP A 76 11.79 -6.82 7.89
N LEU A 77 12.47 -7.87 7.43
CA LEU A 77 12.23 -9.25 7.84
C LEU A 77 13.34 -9.66 8.82
N ALA A 78 13.16 -9.36 10.11
CA ALA A 78 14.21 -9.48 11.12
C ALA A 78 14.80 -10.89 11.26
N ASP A 79 13.97 -11.93 11.26
CA ASP A 79 14.37 -13.35 11.29
C ASP A 79 15.14 -13.80 10.04
N LYS A 80 15.00 -13.07 8.92
CA LYS A 80 15.76 -13.33 7.68
C LYS A 80 16.96 -12.41 7.51
N GLY A 81 17.05 -11.34 8.30
CA GLY A 81 18.09 -10.32 8.16
C GLY A 81 18.06 -9.60 6.81
N CYS A 82 16.88 -9.48 6.17
CA CYS A 82 16.74 -8.84 4.86
C CYS A 82 15.49 -7.98 4.74
N TRP A 83 15.44 -7.16 3.70
CA TRP A 83 14.27 -6.37 3.33
C TRP A 83 13.45 -7.09 2.28
N ALA A 84 12.12 -7.05 2.43
CA ALA A 84 11.17 -7.40 1.40
C ALA A 84 10.61 -6.14 0.76
N LEU A 85 10.50 -6.15 -0.58
CA LEU A 85 9.87 -5.11 -1.37
C LEU A 85 8.70 -5.73 -2.13
N VAL A 86 7.52 -5.12 -2.01
CA VAL A 86 6.34 -5.42 -2.82
C VAL A 86 5.91 -4.17 -3.56
N HIS A 87 5.32 -4.33 -4.74
CA HIS A 87 4.86 -3.20 -5.54
C HIS A 87 3.80 -3.66 -6.54
N CYS A 88 3.14 -2.71 -7.20
CA CYS A 88 2.35 -2.93 -8.39
C CYS A 88 2.83 -1.96 -9.51
N PRO A 89 2.22 -1.83 -10.70
CA PRO A 89 0.95 -2.36 -11.20
C PRO A 89 0.76 -3.87 -11.12
N LYS A 90 -0.52 -4.27 -10.98
CA LYS A 90 -0.97 -5.67 -10.87
C LYS A 90 -0.40 -6.63 -11.92
N LYS A 91 -0.13 -6.16 -13.15
CA LYS A 91 0.39 -7.00 -14.25
C LYS A 91 1.87 -7.39 -14.12
N HIS A 92 2.61 -6.77 -13.20
CA HIS A 92 4.03 -7.04 -12.96
C HIS A 92 4.44 -6.80 -11.51
N SER A 93 3.47 -6.92 -10.59
CA SER A 93 3.74 -6.99 -9.15
C SER A 93 4.68 -8.15 -8.85
N SER A 94 5.59 -7.94 -7.90
CA SER A 94 6.50 -8.98 -7.43
C SER A 94 6.85 -8.78 -5.96
N LEU A 95 7.30 -9.87 -5.32
CA LEU A 95 7.94 -9.87 -4.01
C LEU A 95 9.43 -10.04 -4.25
N ALA A 96 10.20 -8.99 -3.97
CA ALA A 96 11.64 -8.98 -4.08
C ALA A 96 12.29 -8.97 -2.69
N LEU A 97 13.40 -9.69 -2.50
CA LEU A 97 14.18 -9.67 -1.27
C LEU A 97 15.59 -9.16 -1.54
N THR A 98 16.14 -8.39 -0.61
CA THR A 98 17.58 -8.07 -0.57
C THR A 98 18.39 -9.29 -0.10
N SER A 99 19.69 -9.30 -0.37
CA SER A 99 20.60 -10.35 0.11
C SER A 99 21.00 -10.22 1.58
N GLY A 100 20.70 -9.08 2.21
CA GLY A 100 21.07 -8.79 3.60
C GLY A 100 20.43 -7.51 4.12
N SER A 101 21.07 -6.88 5.10
CA SER A 101 20.52 -5.72 5.83
C SER A 101 20.42 -4.42 5.03
N GLU A 102 21.14 -4.33 3.92
CA GLU A 102 21.14 -3.16 3.06
C GLU A 102 19.89 -3.18 2.15
N LEU A 103 19.17 -2.06 2.10
CA LEU A 103 17.97 -1.89 1.26
C LEU A 103 18.37 -1.56 -0.19
N GLN A 104 19.10 -2.47 -0.82
CA GLN A 104 19.57 -2.36 -2.20
C GLN A 104 19.67 -3.73 -2.87
N GLY A 105 19.81 -3.72 -4.19
CA GLY A 105 20.10 -4.92 -4.96
C GLY A 105 21.46 -5.55 -4.59
N PRO A 106 21.73 -6.79 -5.04
CA PRO A 106 20.91 -7.58 -5.95
C PRO A 106 19.62 -8.10 -5.32
N TRP A 107 18.55 -8.12 -6.12
CA TRP A 107 17.21 -8.54 -5.71
C TRP A 107 16.93 -10.00 -6.08
N THR A 108 16.40 -10.78 -5.14
CA THR A 108 15.91 -12.14 -5.39
C THR A 108 14.38 -12.17 -5.40
N HIS A 109 13.77 -13.13 -6.11
CA HIS A 109 12.31 -13.26 -6.26
C HIS A 109 11.85 -14.65 -5.81
N PRO A 110 11.64 -14.89 -4.51
CA PRO A 110 11.41 -16.24 -3.98
C PRO A 110 10.14 -16.89 -4.55
N MET A 111 9.10 -16.10 -4.86
CA MET A 111 7.88 -16.63 -5.47
C MET A 111 8.03 -17.02 -6.95
N ALA A 112 9.10 -16.62 -7.65
CA ALA A 112 9.34 -16.96 -9.06
C ALA A 112 8.13 -16.72 -10.00
N GLY A 113 7.30 -15.71 -9.70
CA GLY A 113 6.06 -15.40 -10.42
C GLY A 113 4.76 -15.98 -9.82
N ASN A 114 4.86 -16.90 -8.86
CA ASN A 114 3.73 -17.51 -8.15
C ASN A 114 2.99 -16.54 -7.21
N MET A 115 3.54 -15.33 -6.99
CA MET A 115 2.80 -14.24 -6.37
C MET A 115 1.47 -13.99 -7.09
N GLY A 116 1.47 -14.17 -8.41
CA GLY A 116 0.36 -13.78 -9.25
C GLY A 116 0.24 -12.26 -9.38
N GLN A 117 -0.83 -11.84 -10.02
CA GLN A 117 -1.13 -10.43 -10.25
C GLN A 117 -1.79 -9.84 -9.00
N ARG A 118 -1.19 -8.81 -8.39
CA ARG A 118 -1.65 -8.20 -7.14
C ARG A 118 -1.65 -6.67 -7.25
N HIS A 119 -2.81 -6.02 -7.06
CA HIS A 119 -2.89 -4.57 -6.89
C HIS A 119 -2.60 -4.23 -5.44
N ASP A 120 -1.77 -3.21 -5.22
CA ASP A 120 -1.32 -2.72 -3.91
C ASP A 120 -1.01 -3.82 -2.89
N PRO A 121 -0.05 -4.71 -3.21
CA PRO A 121 0.35 -5.72 -2.26
C PRO A 121 0.97 -5.09 -1.00
N SER A 122 0.64 -5.64 0.17
CA SER A 122 1.25 -5.28 1.46
C SER A 122 1.62 -6.55 2.22
N ILE A 123 2.66 -6.50 3.04
CA ILE A 123 3.08 -7.63 3.89
C ILE A 123 2.73 -7.30 5.34
N PHE A 124 2.17 -8.28 6.04
CA PHE A 124 2.01 -8.25 7.48
C PHE A 124 2.69 -9.46 8.10
N THR A 125 3.50 -9.24 9.14
CA THR A 125 4.09 -10.32 9.95
C THR A 125 3.39 -10.32 11.30
N ASP A 126 2.75 -11.44 11.64
CA ASP A 126 2.05 -11.60 12.92
C ASP A 126 3.03 -11.94 14.05
N ASP A 127 2.54 -11.90 15.30
CA ASP A 127 3.35 -12.13 16.50
C ASP A 127 3.96 -13.54 16.56
N ASP A 128 3.35 -14.51 15.87
CA ASP A 128 3.85 -15.89 15.76
C ASP A 128 4.88 -16.10 14.63
N GLY A 129 5.23 -15.03 13.90
CA GLY A 129 6.14 -15.05 12.76
C GLY A 129 5.48 -15.41 11.42
N THR A 130 4.20 -15.77 11.41
CA THR A 130 3.46 -16.04 10.18
C THR A 130 3.37 -14.77 9.35
N ARG A 131 3.70 -14.88 8.07
CA ARG A 131 3.62 -13.78 7.13
C ARG A 131 2.40 -13.90 6.26
N TYR A 132 1.74 -12.77 6.06
CA TYR A 132 0.58 -12.66 5.22
C TYR A 132 0.85 -11.63 4.13
N LEU A 133 0.38 -11.94 2.92
CA LEU A 133 0.28 -10.97 1.84
C LEU A 133 -1.16 -10.48 1.77
N LEU A 134 -1.34 -9.16 1.69
CA LEU A 134 -2.61 -8.49 1.43
C LEU A 134 -2.61 -7.89 0.02
N TRP A 135 -3.76 -7.81 -0.65
CA TRP A 135 -3.90 -7.17 -1.98
C TRP A 135 -5.36 -6.92 -2.38
N ASP A 136 -5.58 -6.17 -3.47
CA ASP A 136 -6.87 -5.94 -4.15
C ASP A 136 -8.03 -5.48 -3.23
N ASN A 137 -7.72 -4.98 -2.03
CA ASN A 137 -8.68 -4.41 -1.06
C ASN A 137 -10.00 -5.21 -0.91
N THR A 138 -9.99 -6.39 -0.28
CA THR A 138 -9.01 -6.81 0.72
C THR A 138 -8.90 -8.33 0.83
N PHE A 139 -8.08 -8.93 -0.04
CA PHE A 139 -7.67 -10.32 0.12
C PHE A 139 -6.46 -10.42 1.03
N ILE A 140 -6.41 -11.51 1.79
CA ILE A 140 -5.26 -11.90 2.58
C ILE A 140 -5.01 -13.40 2.42
N ALA A 141 -3.73 -13.78 2.29
CA ALA A 141 -3.31 -15.17 2.34
C ALA A 141 -1.98 -15.33 3.10
N PRO A 142 -1.83 -16.39 3.90
CA PRO A 142 -0.55 -16.72 4.54
C PRO A 142 0.47 -17.20 3.51
N LEU A 143 1.73 -16.84 3.71
CA LEU A 143 2.90 -17.29 2.98
C LEU A 143 3.62 -18.38 3.77
N ASN A 144 4.31 -19.28 3.09
CA ASN A 144 5.24 -20.20 3.75
C ASN A 144 6.51 -19.46 4.21
N ASP A 145 7.27 -20.06 5.13
CA ASP A 145 8.46 -19.43 5.72
C ASP A 145 9.52 -19.07 4.68
N SER A 146 9.63 -19.84 3.61
CA SER A 146 10.58 -19.59 2.51
C SER A 146 10.13 -18.48 1.55
N LEU A 147 8.91 -17.95 1.70
CA LEU A 147 8.28 -16.95 0.84
C LEU A 147 8.16 -17.39 -0.63
N THR A 148 8.06 -18.70 -0.87
CA THR A 148 7.98 -19.28 -2.23
C THR A 148 6.55 -19.52 -2.68
N GLY A 149 5.58 -19.50 -1.77
CA GLY A 149 4.18 -19.73 -2.07
C GLY A 149 3.24 -19.48 -0.90
N TYR A 150 1.94 -19.51 -1.19
CA TYR A 150 0.87 -19.40 -0.21
C TYR A 150 0.62 -20.76 0.47
N THR A 151 0.21 -20.74 1.74
CA THR A 151 -0.12 -21.95 2.52
C THR A 151 -1.63 -22.20 2.66
N ALA A 152 -2.45 -21.26 2.23
CA ALA A 152 -3.90 -21.39 2.18
C ALA A 152 -4.50 -20.52 1.06
N GLU A 153 -5.74 -20.83 0.68
CA GLU A 153 -6.52 -19.98 -0.23
C GLU A 153 -6.75 -18.59 0.36
N PRO A 154 -6.78 -17.54 -0.48
CA PRO A 154 -7.01 -16.19 -0.02
C PRO A 154 -8.43 -16.01 0.52
N VAL A 155 -8.54 -15.27 1.62
CA VAL A 155 -9.84 -14.88 2.20
C VAL A 155 -10.05 -13.38 2.06
N ARG A 156 -11.31 -12.97 1.91
CA ARG A 156 -11.68 -11.55 2.00
C ARG A 156 -11.95 -11.16 3.46
N ILE A 157 -11.38 -10.04 3.89
CA ILE A 157 -11.51 -9.50 5.26
C ILE A 157 -12.28 -8.17 5.28
N ASP A 158 -13.43 -8.15 4.61
CA ASP A 158 -14.28 -6.97 4.51
C ASP A 158 -14.87 -6.57 5.90
N PRO A 159 -15.09 -5.26 6.15
CA PRO A 159 -15.74 -4.80 7.36
C PRO A 159 -17.20 -5.26 7.46
N ALA A 160 -17.69 -5.45 8.68
CA ALA A 160 -19.10 -5.69 8.92
C ALA A 160 -19.99 -4.50 8.53
N GLY A 161 -21.24 -4.81 8.21
CA GLY A 161 -22.24 -3.83 7.80
C GLY A 161 -22.13 -3.44 6.33
N SER A 162 -22.93 -2.46 5.92
CA SER A 162 -22.94 -1.92 4.57
C SER A 162 -23.20 -0.43 4.60
N ARG A 163 -22.83 0.27 3.53
CA ARG A 163 -23.18 1.67 3.27
C ARG A 163 -23.69 1.81 1.83
N PRO A 164 -24.46 2.86 1.49
CA PRO A 164 -24.76 3.17 0.10
C PRO A 164 -23.47 3.46 -0.67
N GLY A 165 -23.30 2.80 -1.81
CA GLY A 165 -22.25 3.10 -2.77
C GLY A 165 -22.63 4.25 -3.70
N PRO A 166 -21.76 4.58 -4.67
CA PRO A 166 -22.00 5.64 -5.65
C PRO A 166 -23.27 5.50 -6.49
N ASP A 167 -23.75 4.27 -6.68
CA ASP A 167 -24.95 3.92 -7.45
C ASP A 167 -26.12 3.53 -6.55
N ASP A 168 -26.10 4.00 -5.29
CA ASP A 168 -27.04 3.69 -4.21
C ASP A 168 -27.16 2.19 -3.85
N LYS A 169 -26.33 1.32 -4.43
CA LYS A 169 -26.28 -0.09 -4.03
C LYS A 169 -25.46 -0.27 -2.75
N PRO A 170 -25.85 -1.18 -1.85
CA PRO A 170 -25.07 -1.47 -0.65
C PRO A 170 -23.66 -1.98 -0.98
N ILE A 171 -22.64 -1.39 -0.35
CA ILE A 171 -21.25 -1.83 -0.40
C ILE A 171 -20.71 -2.11 1.00
N SER A 172 -19.90 -3.17 1.12
CA SER A 172 -19.33 -3.64 2.39
C SER A 172 -17.80 -3.70 2.38
N HIS A 173 -17.13 -3.32 1.30
CA HIS A 173 -15.66 -3.23 1.27
C HIS A 173 -15.11 -2.03 2.07
N ILE A 174 -13.88 -2.14 2.57
CA ILE A 174 -13.23 -1.05 3.32
C ILE A 174 -13.03 0.23 2.47
N GLY A 175 -12.84 0.06 1.16
CA GLY A 175 -12.58 1.13 0.19
C GLY A 175 -12.25 0.55 -1.20
N HIS A 176 -11.45 1.25 -1.99
CA HIS A 176 -11.05 0.80 -3.34
C HIS A 176 -9.60 0.32 -3.46
N GLU A 177 -8.68 0.76 -2.58
CA GLU A 177 -7.25 0.44 -2.73
C GLU A 177 -6.42 0.58 -1.44
N GLY A 178 -5.11 0.32 -1.50
CA GLY A 178 -4.17 0.52 -0.40
C GLY A 178 -4.44 -0.32 0.85
N ALA A 179 -4.74 -1.61 0.66
CA ALA A 179 -5.02 -2.53 1.76
C ALA A 179 -3.75 -2.84 2.56
N THR A 180 -3.74 -2.50 3.84
CA THR A 180 -2.64 -2.85 4.76
C THR A 180 -3.18 -3.28 6.11
N MET A 181 -2.31 -3.74 7.00
CA MET A 181 -2.67 -4.21 8.32
C MET A 181 -1.59 -3.90 9.34
N ILE A 182 -2.04 -3.52 10.53
CA ILE A 182 -1.20 -3.40 11.73
C ILE A 182 -1.88 -4.15 12.88
N LYS A 183 -1.12 -4.46 13.93
CA LYS A 183 -1.66 -5.02 15.17
C LYS A 183 -1.57 -4.00 16.30
N VAL A 184 -2.70 -3.74 16.97
CA VAL A 184 -2.78 -2.75 18.06
C VAL A 184 -3.54 -3.37 19.23
N GLY A 185 -2.89 -3.47 20.40
CA GLY A 185 -3.53 -4.01 21.60
C GLY A 185 -4.08 -5.43 21.41
N GLY A 186 -3.35 -6.27 20.67
CA GLY A 186 -3.76 -7.65 20.35
C GLY A 186 -4.83 -7.77 19.26
N LYS A 187 -5.34 -6.66 18.73
CA LYS A 187 -6.34 -6.67 17.65
C LYS A 187 -5.69 -6.44 16.29
N TYR A 188 -6.21 -7.08 15.27
CA TYR A 188 -5.86 -6.83 13.88
C TYR A 188 -6.62 -5.62 13.39
N VAL A 189 -5.90 -4.59 12.93
CA VAL A 189 -6.46 -3.37 12.37
C VAL A 189 -6.19 -3.39 10.88
N HIS A 190 -7.20 -3.73 10.10
CA HIS A 190 -7.14 -3.67 8.65
C HIS A 190 -7.45 -2.24 8.21
N LEU A 191 -6.55 -1.65 7.42
CA LEU A 191 -6.70 -0.32 6.85
C LEU A 191 -6.89 -0.40 5.35
N GLY A 192 -7.67 0.54 4.83
CA GLY A 192 -7.89 0.68 3.40
C GLY A 192 -8.36 2.08 3.04
N THR A 193 -8.25 2.38 1.76
CA THR A 193 -8.42 3.75 1.25
C THR A 193 -9.69 3.91 0.45
N ALA A 194 -10.43 4.99 0.73
CA ALA A 194 -11.57 5.38 -0.07
C ALA A 194 -11.64 6.89 -0.30
N TRP A 195 -12.18 7.29 -1.45
CA TRP A 195 -12.68 8.65 -1.60
C TRP A 195 -13.88 8.84 -0.67
N SER A 196 -14.08 10.03 -0.11
CA SER A 196 -15.17 10.30 0.85
C SER A 196 -16.57 10.06 0.28
N THR A 197 -16.69 10.09 -1.05
CA THR A 197 -17.94 9.82 -1.78
C THR A 197 -18.01 8.38 -2.31
N ASP A 198 -16.98 7.56 -2.07
CA ASP A 198 -16.74 6.26 -2.71
C ASP A 198 -16.67 6.31 -4.25
N GLN A 199 -16.75 7.51 -4.86
CA GLN A 199 -16.53 7.75 -6.28
C GLN A 199 -15.07 8.11 -6.52
N GLY A 200 -14.44 7.43 -7.48
CA GLY A 200 -13.07 7.70 -7.87
C GLY A 200 -12.86 9.19 -8.17
N ARG A 201 -11.89 9.80 -7.51
CA ARG A 201 -11.47 11.20 -7.71
C ARG A 201 -12.52 12.25 -7.33
N LYS A 202 -13.51 11.91 -6.51
CA LYS A 202 -14.54 12.85 -6.03
C LYS A 202 -14.53 12.96 -4.50
N GLY A 203 -14.34 14.17 -3.99
CA GLY A 203 -14.19 14.45 -2.56
C GLY A 203 -12.75 14.23 -2.05
N SER A 204 -12.62 13.86 -0.77
CA SER A 204 -11.31 13.69 -0.10
C SER A 204 -10.84 12.24 -0.12
N TYR A 205 -9.54 12.01 -0.33
CA TYR A 205 -8.93 10.68 -0.38
C TYR A 205 -8.44 10.26 1.01
N ASN A 206 -9.18 9.36 1.63
CA ASN A 206 -9.17 9.16 3.08
C ASN A 206 -8.75 7.74 3.47
N LEU A 207 -8.27 7.62 4.70
CA LEU A 207 -7.95 6.34 5.32
C LEU A 207 -9.11 5.90 6.22
N TYR A 208 -9.46 4.62 6.11
CA TYR A 208 -10.45 3.95 6.93
C TYR A 208 -9.84 2.71 7.55
N TYR A 209 -10.46 2.21 8.62
CA TYR A 209 -10.03 0.98 9.27
C TYR A 209 -11.21 0.15 9.78
N CYS A 210 -11.00 -1.14 9.96
CA CYS A 210 -11.85 -2.01 10.76
C CYS A 210 -10.97 -2.91 11.63
N VAL A 211 -11.58 -3.56 12.63
CA VAL A 211 -10.84 -4.27 13.68
C VAL A 211 -11.39 -5.68 13.86
N ALA A 212 -10.50 -6.67 14.05
CA ALA A 212 -10.86 -8.05 14.34
C ALA A 212 -9.99 -8.65 15.46
N ASP A 213 -10.51 -9.71 16.09
CA ASP A 213 -9.78 -10.57 17.03
C ASP A 213 -8.89 -11.61 16.34
N LYS A 214 -9.27 -12.03 15.14
CA LYS A 214 -8.52 -12.97 14.31
C LYS A 214 -8.16 -12.29 13.00
N ILE A 215 -7.00 -12.63 12.46
CA ILE A 215 -6.49 -12.01 11.24
C ILE A 215 -7.43 -12.19 10.03
N THR A 216 -8.14 -13.33 9.99
CA THR A 216 -9.13 -13.67 8.95
C THR A 216 -10.56 -13.19 9.30
N GLY A 217 -10.72 -12.43 10.39
CA GLY A 217 -12.00 -11.88 10.81
C GLY A 217 -12.85 -12.79 11.72
N PRO A 218 -14.15 -12.48 11.87
CA PRO A 218 -14.85 -11.37 11.22
C PRO A 218 -14.33 -10.00 11.67
N TYR A 219 -14.29 -9.04 10.76
CA TYR A 219 -13.94 -7.65 11.07
C TYR A 219 -15.19 -6.86 11.45
N GLY A 220 -15.04 -5.96 12.42
CA GLY A 220 -16.09 -5.04 12.83
C GLY A 220 -16.41 -3.97 11.77
N PRO A 221 -17.31 -3.03 12.10
CA PRO A 221 -17.69 -1.97 11.17
C PRO A 221 -16.52 -1.08 10.75
N ARG A 222 -16.59 -0.56 9.51
CA ARG A 222 -15.65 0.43 9.00
C ARG A 222 -15.72 1.71 9.83
N LYS A 223 -14.54 2.24 10.17
CA LYS A 223 -14.34 3.50 10.90
C LYS A 223 -13.43 4.43 10.11
N PHE A 224 -13.58 5.72 10.33
CA PHE A 224 -12.76 6.76 9.71
C PHE A 224 -11.45 6.92 10.49
N ALA A 225 -10.30 6.83 9.82
CA ALA A 225 -9.00 7.07 10.44
C ALA A 225 -8.57 8.54 10.28
N GLY A 226 -8.72 9.09 9.08
CA GLY A 226 -8.34 10.49 8.84
C GLY A 226 -8.51 10.93 7.39
N ARG A 227 -8.60 12.25 7.23
CA ARG A 227 -8.76 12.91 5.93
C ARG A 227 -7.40 13.08 5.26
N PHE A 228 -7.34 12.92 3.94
CA PHE A 228 -6.11 13.11 3.16
C PHE A 228 -4.96 12.16 3.57
N LEU A 229 -5.28 11.11 4.33
CA LEU A 229 -4.38 10.02 4.69
C LEU A 229 -4.54 8.80 3.76
N GLY A 230 -5.26 8.95 2.65
CA GLY A 230 -5.47 7.83 1.75
C GLY A 230 -4.14 7.27 1.23
N HIS A 231 -4.11 5.94 1.12
CA HIS A 231 -2.93 5.12 0.90
C HIS A 231 -1.81 5.35 1.93
N GLY A 232 -2.16 5.87 3.11
CA GLY A 232 -1.23 6.05 4.22
C GLY A 232 -0.94 4.74 4.94
N THR A 233 0.29 4.60 5.40
CA THR A 233 0.75 3.47 6.22
C THR A 233 1.00 3.98 7.64
N PRO A 234 0.20 3.55 8.64
CA PRO A 234 0.50 3.85 10.03
C PRO A 234 1.73 3.10 10.53
N PHE A 235 2.55 3.76 11.35
CA PHE A 235 3.71 3.15 12.01
C PHE A 235 3.97 3.81 13.36
N LYS A 236 4.74 3.12 14.22
CA LYS A 236 5.26 3.72 15.45
C LYS A 236 6.72 4.12 15.26
N ASP A 237 7.09 5.27 15.80
CA ASP A 237 8.50 5.62 15.95
C ASP A 237 9.14 4.89 17.16
N MET A 238 10.42 5.16 17.38
CA MET A 238 11.20 4.57 18.48
C MET A 238 10.73 5.01 19.87
N ASN A 239 9.98 6.11 19.97
CA ASN A 239 9.38 6.61 21.21
C ASN A 239 7.96 6.05 21.43
N GLY A 240 7.48 5.21 20.52
CA GLY A 240 6.13 4.63 20.56
C GLY A 240 5.03 5.58 20.10
N GLN A 241 5.36 6.74 19.52
CA GLN A 241 4.37 7.67 18.98
C GLN A 241 3.88 7.15 17.64
N TRP A 242 2.58 7.32 17.38
CA TRP A 242 1.96 6.91 16.13
C TRP A 242 2.07 7.99 15.07
N TRP A 243 2.46 7.56 13.88
CA TRP A 243 2.56 8.36 12.66
C TRP A 243 1.83 7.66 11.52
N CYS A 244 1.50 8.42 10.48
CA CYS A 244 0.95 7.87 9.24
C CYS A 244 1.55 8.64 8.08
N THR A 245 1.98 7.95 7.03
CA THR A 245 2.33 8.63 5.78
C THR A 245 1.08 9.23 5.14
N ALA A 246 1.26 10.35 4.46
CA ALA A 246 0.18 10.98 3.72
C ALA A 246 0.64 11.25 2.28
N PHE A 247 -0.26 11.00 1.33
CA PHE A 247 -0.11 11.47 -0.04
C PHE A 247 -0.82 12.81 -0.17
N PHE A 248 -0.17 13.82 -0.73
CA PHE A 248 -0.82 15.11 -0.92
C PHE A 248 -1.86 15.05 -2.04
N ASN A 249 -3.13 15.07 -1.64
CA ASN A 249 -4.33 15.06 -2.48
C ASN A 249 -5.31 16.16 -2.06
N GLY A 250 -4.84 17.13 -1.27
CA GLY A 250 -5.63 18.27 -0.81
C GLY A 250 -5.99 19.29 -1.90
N ASN A 251 -5.58 19.03 -3.14
CA ASN A 251 -5.97 19.80 -4.33
C ASN A 251 -7.37 19.44 -4.87
N ALA A 252 -7.94 18.30 -4.47
CA ALA A 252 -9.35 18.04 -4.68
C ALA A 252 -10.15 18.75 -3.56
N PRO A 253 -10.94 19.79 -3.88
CA PRO A 253 -11.72 20.48 -2.84
C PRO A 253 -12.67 19.48 -2.19
N PRO A 254 -12.84 19.52 -0.86
CA PRO A 254 -13.92 18.77 -0.23
C PRO A 254 -15.26 19.25 -0.82
N GLU A 255 -16.21 18.34 -0.94
CA GLU A 255 -17.59 18.70 -1.30
C GLU A 255 -18.11 19.78 -0.35
N SER A 256 -18.92 20.70 -0.88
CA SER A 256 -19.46 21.80 -0.07
C SER A 256 -20.37 21.24 1.03
N ARG A 257 -20.59 22.01 2.10
CA ARG A 257 -21.50 21.60 3.17
C ARG A 257 -22.90 21.27 2.65
N ASP A 258 -23.33 21.91 1.57
CA ASP A 258 -24.64 21.72 0.95
C ASP A 258 -24.71 20.41 0.14
N ASP A 259 -23.55 19.93 -0.37
CA ASP A 259 -23.41 18.67 -1.09
C ASP A 259 -23.10 17.48 -0.14
N ILE A 260 -22.67 17.77 1.09
CA ILE A 260 -22.55 16.78 2.15
C ILE A 260 -23.96 16.43 2.63
N VAL A 261 -24.51 15.37 2.06
CA VAL A 261 -25.75 14.75 2.57
C VAL A 261 -25.56 14.51 4.06
N SER A 262 -26.40 15.13 4.90
CA SER A 262 -26.49 14.80 6.32
C SER A 262 -27.02 13.36 6.42
N ARG A 263 -26.08 12.42 6.49
CA ARG A 263 -26.36 10.99 6.67
C ARG A 263 -26.60 10.78 8.17
N ASN A 264 -27.84 10.97 8.61
CA ASN A 264 -28.33 10.50 9.91
C ASN A 264 -28.24 8.97 10.00
#